data_AF-A0A6J8BKL8-F1
#
_entry.id   AF-A0A6J8BKL8-F1
#
_cell.length_a   1.000
_cell.length_b   1.000
_cell.length_c   1.000
_cell.angle_alpha   90.00
_cell.angle_beta   90.00
_cell.angle_gamma   90.00
#
_symmetry.space_group_name_H-M   'P 1'
#
loop_
_entity.id
_entity.type
_entity.pdbx_description
1 polymer ?
#
loop_
_entity_poly.entity_id
_entity_poly.type
_entity_poly.pdbx_seq_one_letter_code
_entity_poly.pdbx_strand_id
1 'polypeptide(L)'
;MCVYKPSIGPKIPLAMIRKTLKPDSVPSIFDWSNQVTPRREIFKHLVPQKRPRSASEDEAGDDAADLGCEPIPEFQDGDLSLCAFDEISSPRVLELEKTLQEKEEEIQRLQEKLQIERFGIFRFSKDDSMISFYTGFVSMSIFTTFFNFIKPAANSMTSYYYKSVDTVNVTVGRQKKYVTH
;
A
#
# COMPACT_ATOMS: atom_id res chain seq x y z
N MET A 1 -33.95 -55.03 -16.28
CA MET A 1 -34.29 -53.68 -15.78
C MET A 1 -34.40 -53.75 -14.27
N CYS A 2 -33.67 -52.87 -13.57
CA CYS A 2 -33.98 -52.27 -12.25
C CYS A 2 -34.18 -53.22 -11.03
N VAL A 3 -33.55 -53.07 -9.84
CA VAL A 3 -32.72 -52.00 -9.25
C VAL A 3 -31.85 -52.62 -8.14
N TYR A 4 -30.55 -52.32 -8.08
CA TYR A 4 -29.74 -52.54 -6.88
C TYR A 4 -29.86 -51.29 -6.00
N LYS A 5 -30.47 -51.40 -4.81
CA LYS A 5 -30.45 -50.32 -3.81
C LYS A 5 -29.18 -50.45 -2.97
N PRO A 6 -28.28 -49.45 -2.92
CA PRO A 6 -27.23 -49.43 -1.93
C PRO A 6 -27.84 -49.09 -0.57
N SER A 7 -27.65 -49.98 0.40
CA SER A 7 -27.92 -49.72 1.81
C SER A 7 -27.02 -48.59 2.29
N ILE A 8 -27.63 -47.45 2.63
CA ILE A 8 -26.96 -46.32 3.24
C ILE A 8 -26.68 -46.73 4.69
N GLY A 9 -25.46 -47.22 4.93
CA GLY A 9 -24.95 -47.39 6.29
C GLY A 9 -24.96 -46.05 7.03
N PRO A 10 -25.11 -46.06 8.37
CA PRO A 10 -25.15 -44.83 9.14
C PRO A 10 -23.85 -44.04 8.93
N LYS A 11 -24.00 -42.78 8.51
CA LYS A 11 -22.91 -41.80 8.50
C LYS A 11 -22.47 -41.60 9.95
N ILE A 12 -21.36 -42.22 10.33
CA ILE A 12 -20.69 -41.93 11.60
C ILE A 12 -20.38 -40.42 11.57
N PRO A 13 -20.88 -39.62 12.53
CA PRO A 13 -20.44 -38.23 12.62
C PRO A 13 -18.93 -38.26 12.84
N LEU A 14 -18.18 -37.56 11.98
CA LEU A 14 -16.76 -37.30 12.18
C LEU A 14 -16.64 -36.41 13.42
N ALA A 15 -16.77 -37.02 14.59
CA ALA A 15 -16.41 -36.41 15.85
C ALA A 15 -14.96 -35.98 15.69
N MET A 16 -14.69 -34.71 16.01
CA MET A 16 -13.35 -34.14 15.96
C MET A 16 -12.46 -34.94 16.93
N ILE A 17 -11.75 -35.93 16.40
CA ILE A 17 -10.82 -36.75 17.18
C ILE A 17 -9.71 -35.83 17.65
N ARG A 18 -9.71 -35.52 18.95
CA ARG A 18 -8.63 -34.77 19.58
C ARG A 18 -7.41 -35.68 19.61
N LYS A 19 -6.33 -35.25 18.96
CA LYS A 19 -5.03 -35.92 19.04
C LYS A 19 -4.38 -35.54 20.37
N THR A 20 -4.29 -36.50 21.29
CA THR A 20 -3.53 -36.34 22.54
C THR A 20 -2.14 -36.93 22.37
N LEU A 21 -1.14 -36.29 22.96
CA LEU A 21 0.22 -36.85 23.03
C LEU A 21 0.25 -37.99 24.05
N LYS A 22 1.16 -38.96 23.86
CA LYS A 22 1.44 -39.99 24.85
C LYS A 22 2.05 -39.33 26.11
N PRO A 23 1.78 -39.84 27.32
CA PRO A 23 2.26 -39.24 28.58
C PRO A 23 3.79 -39.11 28.62
N ASP A 24 4.51 -40.05 28.01
CA ASP A 24 5.98 -40.05 27.97
C ASP A 24 6.56 -39.45 26.67
N SER A 25 5.75 -38.68 25.93
CA SER A 25 6.18 -38.10 24.66
C SER A 25 7.12 -36.92 24.88
N VAL A 26 8.39 -37.09 24.53
CA VAL A 26 9.40 -36.02 24.53
C VAL A 26 9.61 -35.51 23.10
N PRO A 27 9.77 -34.19 22.88
CA PRO A 27 10.10 -33.66 21.56
C PRO A 27 11.48 -34.16 21.11
N SER A 28 11.57 -34.76 19.92
CA SER A 28 12.82 -35.28 19.36
C SER A 28 13.40 -34.43 18.23
N ILE A 29 12.64 -33.46 17.75
CA ILE A 29 13.02 -32.55 16.67
C ILE A 29 13.03 -31.14 17.24
N PHE A 30 14.21 -30.54 17.29
CA PHE A 30 14.39 -29.16 17.68
C PHE A 30 15.17 -28.43 16.59
N ASP A 31 14.94 -27.12 16.44
CA ASP A 31 15.59 -26.28 15.42
C ASP A 31 17.12 -26.19 15.54
N TRP A 32 17.65 -26.51 16.72
CA TRP A 32 19.08 -26.54 17.04
C TRP A 32 19.67 -27.96 17.01
N SER A 33 18.87 -28.98 16.70
CA SER A 33 19.38 -30.33 16.46
C SER A 33 20.03 -30.39 15.08
N ASN A 34 21.23 -30.98 14.98
CA ASN A 34 22.00 -31.09 13.72
C ASN A 34 21.41 -32.11 12.72
N GLN A 35 20.09 -32.34 12.76
CA GLN A 35 19.44 -33.26 11.85
C GLN A 35 19.32 -32.61 10.47
N VAL A 36 20.06 -33.16 9.51
CA VAL A 36 19.98 -32.76 8.11
C VAL A 36 18.65 -33.28 7.56
N THR A 37 17.59 -32.46 7.62
CA THR A 37 16.34 -32.81 6.96
C THR A 37 16.55 -32.72 5.44
N PRO A 38 16.21 -33.76 4.65
CA PRO A 38 16.26 -33.64 3.20
C PRO A 38 15.32 -32.52 2.76
N ARG A 39 15.91 -31.47 2.17
CA ARG A 39 15.19 -30.30 1.68
C ARG A 39 14.16 -30.77 0.65
N ARG A 40 12.88 -30.56 0.91
CA ARG A 40 11.82 -30.82 -0.07
C ARG A 40 12.10 -30.00 -1.34
N GLU A 41 12.10 -30.67 -2.50
CA GLU A 41 12.24 -29.98 -3.78
C GLU A 41 11.03 -29.08 -4.02
N ILE A 42 11.31 -27.80 -4.27
CA ILE A 42 10.28 -26.81 -4.56
C ILE A 42 9.90 -26.98 -6.03
N PHE A 43 8.69 -27.48 -6.29
CA PHE A 43 8.11 -27.45 -7.63
C PHE A 43 7.93 -25.99 -8.04
N LYS A 44 8.75 -25.52 -8.99
CA LYS A 44 8.67 -24.17 -9.53
C LYS A 44 7.46 -24.10 -10.45
N HIS A 45 6.34 -23.57 -9.96
CA HIS A 45 5.25 -23.16 -10.84
C HIS A 45 5.74 -22.02 -11.75
N LEU A 46 5.70 -22.24 -13.06
CA LEU A 46 5.97 -21.21 -14.05
C LEU A 46 4.90 -20.11 -13.91
N VAL A 47 5.34 -18.89 -13.61
CA VAL A 47 4.46 -17.72 -13.52
C VAL A 47 3.99 -17.37 -14.94
N PRO A 48 2.68 -17.18 -15.19
CA PRO A 48 2.19 -16.79 -16.50
C PRO A 48 2.75 -15.42 -16.92
N GLN A 49 3.30 -15.35 -18.15
CA GLN A 49 3.77 -14.09 -18.73
C GLN A 49 2.60 -13.12 -18.95
N LYS A 50 2.80 -11.87 -18.49
CA LYS A 50 1.87 -10.75 -18.67
C LYS A 50 1.89 -10.34 -20.15
N ARG A 51 0.72 -10.32 -20.82
CA ARG A 51 0.59 -9.86 -22.21
C ARG A 51 0.92 -8.35 -22.30
N PRO A 52 1.60 -7.89 -23.37
CA PRO A 52 1.82 -6.47 -23.61
C PRO A 52 0.49 -5.77 -23.93
N ARG A 53 0.31 -4.56 -23.39
CA ARG A 53 -0.78 -3.65 -23.75
C ARG A 53 -0.50 -3.09 -25.14
N SER A 54 -1.49 -3.18 -26.03
CA SER A 54 -1.51 -2.47 -27.31
C SER A 54 -1.52 -0.96 -27.05
N ALA A 55 -0.64 -0.24 -27.75
CA ALA A 55 -0.65 1.20 -27.83
C ALA A 55 -1.92 1.65 -28.59
N SER A 56 -2.71 2.52 -27.99
CA SER A 56 -3.71 3.32 -28.69
C SER A 56 -3.16 4.73 -28.79
N GLU A 57 -3.03 5.17 -30.04
CA GLU A 57 -2.74 6.53 -30.48
C GLU A 57 -3.94 7.41 -30.15
N ASP A 58 -3.72 8.56 -29.51
CA ASP A 58 -4.66 9.69 -29.47
C ASP A 58 -3.81 10.97 -29.46
N GLU A 59 -3.47 11.44 -30.67
CA GLU A 59 -2.90 12.76 -30.92
C GLU A 59 -4.04 13.78 -30.95
N ALA A 60 -4.19 14.57 -29.89
CA ALA A 60 -5.03 15.76 -29.88
C ALA A 60 -4.14 16.99 -30.04
N GLY A 61 -4.22 17.63 -31.20
CA GLY A 61 -3.51 18.87 -31.50
C GLY A 61 -4.11 20.06 -30.75
N ASP A 62 -3.26 20.83 -30.11
CA ASP A 62 -3.57 22.16 -29.56
C ASP A 62 -3.18 23.23 -30.59
N ASP A 63 -4.15 23.72 -31.36
CA ASP A 63 -4.04 24.96 -32.13
C ASP A 63 -4.23 26.15 -31.17
N ALA A 64 -3.14 26.84 -30.84
CA ALA A 64 -3.17 28.09 -30.09
C ALA A 64 -3.60 29.24 -31.01
N ALA A 65 -4.89 29.56 -31.03
CA ALA A 65 -5.39 30.79 -31.63
C ALA A 65 -5.12 31.98 -30.68
N ASP A 66 -4.15 32.79 -31.09
CA ASP A 66 -3.86 34.16 -30.65
C ASP A 66 -5.09 35.07 -30.84
N LEU A 67 -5.69 35.54 -29.73
CA LEU A 67 -6.71 36.58 -29.75
C LEU A 67 -6.21 37.75 -28.90
N GLY A 68 -6.02 38.88 -29.60
CA GLY A 68 -5.38 40.09 -29.13
C GLY A 68 -6.01 40.73 -27.89
N CYS A 69 -5.15 41.43 -27.17
CA CYS A 69 -5.45 42.20 -25.97
C CYS A 69 -6.02 43.58 -26.40
N GLU A 70 -7.35 43.74 -26.34
CA GLU A 70 -8.00 45.05 -26.44
C GLU A 70 -8.14 45.69 -25.04
N PRO A 71 -7.96 47.01 -24.91
CA PRO A 71 -7.85 47.69 -23.62
C PRO A 71 -9.19 47.81 -22.89
N ILE A 72 -9.13 47.59 -21.58
CA ILE A 72 -10.24 47.68 -20.63
C ILE A 72 -10.75 49.14 -20.53
N PRO A 73 -12.04 49.45 -20.74
CA PRO A 73 -12.58 50.77 -20.46
C PRO A 73 -12.63 51.04 -18.95
N GLU A 74 -12.20 52.24 -18.55
CA GLU A 74 -12.23 52.77 -17.19
C GLU A 74 -13.64 52.66 -16.57
N PHE A 75 -13.71 52.03 -15.39
CA PHE A 75 -14.90 52.03 -14.54
C PHE A 75 -15.10 53.44 -13.96
N GLN A 76 -16.21 54.09 -14.30
CA GLN A 76 -16.69 55.27 -13.59
C GLN A 76 -17.46 54.82 -12.34
N ASP A 77 -17.13 55.44 -11.21
CA ASP A 77 -17.76 55.28 -9.90
C ASP A 77 -19.26 55.62 -9.98
N GLY A 78 -20.08 54.59 -10.16
CA GLY A 78 -21.54 54.66 -10.14
C GLY A 78 -22.08 53.94 -8.92
N ASP A 79 -22.49 54.74 -7.94
CA ASP A 79 -23.25 54.41 -6.72
C ASP A 79 -24.20 53.21 -6.89
N LEU A 80 -23.73 52.00 -6.52
CA LEU A 80 -24.57 50.82 -6.37
C LEU A 80 -25.08 50.79 -4.94
N SER A 81 -26.22 51.43 -4.76
CA SER A 81 -27.20 51.24 -3.70
C SER A 81 -27.08 49.87 -3.02
N LEU A 82 -26.64 49.90 -1.76
CA LEU A 82 -26.62 48.78 -0.81
C LEU A 82 -28.07 48.39 -0.46
N CYS A 83 -28.80 47.85 -1.44
CA CYS A 83 -30.05 47.16 -1.17
C CYS A 83 -29.71 45.77 -0.64
N ALA A 84 -29.77 45.64 0.69
CA ALA A 84 -30.06 44.41 1.43
C ALA A 84 -29.66 43.11 0.70
N PHE A 85 -28.41 42.67 0.89
CA PHE A 85 -27.98 41.30 0.59
C PHE A 85 -28.44 40.37 1.73
N ASP A 86 -29.71 40.46 2.09
CA ASP A 86 -30.38 39.46 2.89
C ASP A 86 -31.40 38.78 1.97
N GLU A 87 -31.28 37.46 1.90
CA GLU A 87 -32.42 36.59 1.64
C GLU A 87 -32.86 36.31 0.18
N ILE A 88 -31.91 36.03 -0.72
CA ILE A 88 -32.09 34.87 -1.63
C ILE A 88 -30.77 34.10 -1.68
N SER A 89 -30.50 33.29 -0.65
CA SER A 89 -29.66 32.11 -0.90
C SER A 89 -30.47 31.23 -1.83
N SER A 90 -30.12 31.26 -3.11
CA SER A 90 -30.73 30.41 -4.14
C SER A 90 -30.84 28.99 -3.57
N PRO A 91 -31.95 28.25 -3.78
CA PRO A 91 -32.08 26.89 -3.28
C PRO A 91 -30.90 25.99 -3.71
N ARG A 92 -30.27 26.35 -4.84
CA ARG A 92 -29.05 25.72 -5.33
C ARG A 92 -27.80 26.03 -4.49
N VAL A 93 -27.69 27.23 -3.93
CA VAL A 93 -26.59 27.61 -3.03
C VAL A 93 -26.70 26.87 -1.70
N LEU A 94 -27.90 26.78 -1.11
CA LEU A 94 -28.13 25.97 0.09
C LEU A 94 -27.87 24.48 -0.13
N GLU A 95 -28.27 23.95 -1.29
CA GLU A 95 -27.97 22.56 -1.67
C GLU A 95 -26.46 22.34 -1.83
N LEU A 96 -25.75 23.28 -2.47
CA LEU A 96 -24.31 23.23 -2.62
C LEU A 96 -23.59 23.28 -1.28
N GLU A 97 -23.98 24.19 -0.37
CA GLU A 97 -23.44 24.28 0.99
C GLU A 97 -23.62 22.98 1.76
N LYS A 98 -24.82 22.38 1.69
CA LYS A 98 -25.08 21.08 2.32
C LYS A 98 -24.21 19.98 1.73
N THR A 99 -24.06 19.93 0.40
CA THR A 99 -23.20 18.94 -0.23
C THR A 99 -21.72 19.15 0.11
N LEU A 100 -21.26 20.39 0.24
CA LEU A 100 -19.89 20.68 0.68
C LEU A 100 -19.66 20.17 2.10
N GLN A 101 -20.60 20.45 3.00
CA GLN A 101 -20.52 19.98 4.38
C GLN A 101 -20.48 18.44 4.46
N GLU A 102 -21.37 17.75 3.75
CA GLU A 102 -21.38 16.28 3.71
C GLU A 102 -20.05 15.71 3.18
N LYS A 103 -19.44 16.38 2.20
CA LYS A 103 -18.15 15.95 1.62
C LYS A 103 -16.99 16.23 2.58
N GLU A 104 -17.01 17.36 3.28
CA GLU A 104 -16.01 17.70 4.30
C GLU A 104 -16.04 16.69 5.45
N GLU A 105 -17.23 16.34 5.94
CA GLU A 105 -17.41 15.31 6.97
C GLU A 105 -16.91 13.94 6.49
N GLU A 106 -17.21 13.56 5.26
CA GLU A 106 -16.72 12.30 4.66
C GLU A 106 -15.19 12.31 4.51
N ILE A 107 -14.60 13.42 4.07
CA ILE A 107 -13.14 13.57 3.99
C ILE A 107 -12.52 13.42 5.37
N GLN A 108 -13.08 14.06 6.39
CA GLN A 108 -12.57 13.97 7.75
C GLN A 108 -12.64 12.54 8.28
N ARG A 109 -13.77 11.86 8.06
CA ARG A 109 -13.95 10.45 8.44
C ARG A 109 -12.94 9.52 7.74
N LEU A 110 -12.73 9.71 6.44
CA LEU A 110 -11.77 8.93 5.66
C LEU A 110 -10.33 9.19 6.12
N GLN A 111 -9.99 10.43 6.48
CA GLN A 111 -8.68 10.78 7.02
C GLN A 111 -8.42 10.12 8.37
N GLU A 112 -9.41 10.07 9.27
CA GLU A 112 -9.29 9.37 10.55
C GLU A 112 -9.09 7.87 10.35
N LYS A 113 -9.85 7.27 9.42
CA LYS A 113 -9.69 5.86 9.07
C LYS A 113 -8.29 5.56 8.51
N LEU A 114 -7.77 6.42 7.63
CA LEU A 114 -6.41 6.31 7.12
C LEU A 114 -5.35 6.44 8.21
N GLN A 115 -5.56 7.24 9.25
CA GLN A 115 -4.62 7.34 10.36
C GLN A 115 -4.57 6.03 11.18
N ILE A 116 -5.69 5.34 11.35
CA ILE A 116 -5.77 4.06 12.06
C ILE A 116 -5.15 2.93 11.22
N GLU A 117 -5.41 2.93 9.92
CA GLU A 117 -4.86 1.97 8.95
C GLU A 117 -3.37 2.20 8.63
N ARG A 118 -2.80 3.31 9.11
CA ARG A 118 -1.38 3.61 8.93
C ARG A 118 -0.54 2.59 9.70
N PHE A 119 0.16 1.72 8.98
CA PHE A 119 1.04 0.73 9.58
C PHE A 119 2.35 1.37 10.09
N GLY A 120 2.87 0.80 11.18
CA GLY A 120 4.17 1.18 11.75
C GLY A 120 4.10 2.32 12.76
N ILE A 121 5.27 2.92 13.03
CA ILE A 121 5.47 3.85 14.14
C ILE A 121 4.65 5.14 14.02
N PHE A 122 4.32 5.54 12.79
CA PHE A 122 3.59 6.78 12.51
C PHE A 122 2.16 6.81 13.04
N ARG A 123 1.56 5.65 13.33
CA ARG A 123 0.23 5.58 13.95
C ARG A 123 0.20 6.20 15.33
N PHE A 124 1.32 6.15 16.03
CA PHE A 124 1.49 6.70 17.37
C PHE A 124 2.13 8.09 17.36
N SER A 125 2.22 8.76 16.20
CA SER A 125 2.90 10.06 16.07
C SER A 125 2.35 11.17 16.97
N LYS A 126 1.10 11.04 17.44
CA LYS A 126 0.44 11.98 18.37
C LYS A 126 0.64 11.63 19.85
N ASP A 127 1.15 10.43 20.15
CA ASP A 127 1.33 9.92 21.52
C ASP A 127 2.81 9.62 21.77
N ASP A 128 3.49 10.59 22.37
CA ASP A 128 4.91 10.50 22.69
C ASP A 128 5.23 9.36 23.66
N SER A 129 4.28 8.94 24.52
CA SER A 129 4.48 7.80 25.43
C SER A 129 4.59 6.51 24.64
N MET A 130 3.73 6.33 23.63
CA MET A 130 3.77 5.17 22.74
C MET A 130 5.03 5.19 21.86
N ILE A 131 5.45 6.36 21.37
CA ILE A 131 6.71 6.48 20.63
C ILE A 131 7.91 6.08 21.50
N SER A 132 7.96 6.57 22.74
CA SER A 132 9.01 6.20 23.69
C SER A 132 9.01 4.71 23.99
N PHE A 133 7.84 4.10 24.12
CA PHE A 133 7.72 2.66 24.36
C PHE A 133 8.28 1.81 23.20
N TYR A 134 7.95 2.16 21.96
CA TYR A 134 8.34 1.35 20.79
C TYR A 134 9.72 1.68 20.21
N THR A 135 10.20 2.91 20.38
CA THR A 135 11.47 3.37 19.77
C THR A 135 12.56 3.70 20.78
N GLY A 136 12.20 3.94 22.05
CA GLY A 136 13.11 4.49 23.07
C GLY A 136 13.36 6.00 22.95
N PHE A 137 12.83 6.69 21.93
CA PHE A 137 12.96 8.14 21.79
C PHE A 137 11.84 8.87 22.53
N VAL A 138 12.19 9.98 23.16
CA VAL A 138 11.26 10.77 24.00
C VAL A 138 10.07 11.33 23.21
N SER A 139 10.24 11.63 21.92
CA SER A 139 9.15 12.12 21.08
C SER A 139 9.31 11.72 19.63
N MET A 140 8.20 11.79 18.88
CA MET A 140 8.19 11.50 17.44
C MET A 140 9.12 12.41 16.64
N SER A 141 9.27 13.66 17.09
CA SER A 141 10.13 14.66 16.43
C SER A 141 11.60 14.25 16.47
N ILE A 142 12.10 13.84 17.64
CA ILE A 142 13.50 13.41 17.83
C ILE A 142 13.77 12.14 17.03
N PHE A 143 12.86 11.16 17.10
CA PHE A 143 12.94 9.95 16.29
C PHE A 143 13.05 10.27 14.80
N THR A 144 12.20 11.18 14.29
CA THR A 144 12.18 11.55 12.88
C THR A 144 13.47 12.25 12.44
N THR A 145 13.99 13.17 13.26
CA THR A 145 15.27 13.85 12.99
C THR A 145 16.42 12.85 12.95
N PHE A 146 16.51 11.96 13.94
CA PHE A 146 17.53 10.91 13.97
C PHE A 146 17.40 9.97 12.75
N PHE A 147 16.19 9.52 12.44
CA PHE A 147 15.92 8.64 11.31
C PHE A 147 16.38 9.29 10.00
N ASN A 148 16.03 10.57 9.77
CA ASN A 148 16.45 11.30 8.58
C ASN A 148 17.97 11.52 8.52
N PHE A 149 18.62 11.70 9.66
CA PHE A 149 20.07 11.83 9.76
C PHE A 149 20.79 10.55 9.33
N ILE A 150 20.32 9.37 9.76
CA ILE A 150 20.98 8.08 9.43
C ILE A 150 20.56 7.52 8.07
N LYS A 151 19.39 7.92 7.53
CA LYS A 151 18.83 7.45 6.26
C LYS A 151 19.81 7.45 5.09
N PRO A 152 20.58 8.52 4.79
CA PRO A 152 21.53 8.50 3.68
C PRO A 152 22.63 7.45 3.85
N ALA A 153 23.13 7.26 5.08
CA ALA A 153 24.12 6.21 5.37
C ALA A 153 23.49 4.82 5.20
N ALA A 154 22.28 4.61 5.72
CA ALA A 154 21.56 3.33 5.63
C ALA A 154 21.29 2.90 4.18
N ASN A 155 21.01 3.85 3.27
CA ASN A 155 20.80 3.55 1.85
C ASN A 155 22.06 2.97 1.16
N SER A 156 23.26 3.31 1.66
CA SER A 156 24.52 2.78 1.14
C SER A 156 24.91 1.44 1.76
N MET A 157 24.19 0.98 2.79
CA MET A 157 24.50 -0.26 3.49
C MET A 157 23.97 -1.48 2.74
N THR A 158 24.83 -2.48 2.56
CA THR A 158 24.43 -3.79 2.03
C THR A 158 23.74 -4.61 3.12
N SER A 159 22.45 -4.87 2.94
CA SER A 159 21.71 -5.78 3.83
C SER A 159 21.98 -7.23 3.45
N TYR A 160 22.30 -8.06 4.44
CA TYR A 160 22.46 -9.51 4.23
C TYR A 160 21.15 -10.19 3.83
N TYR A 161 20.02 -9.61 4.26
CA TYR A 161 18.67 -10.15 4.03
C TYR A 161 17.96 -9.52 2.82
N TYR A 162 18.47 -8.39 2.31
CA TYR A 162 17.84 -7.66 1.21
C TYR A 162 18.90 -7.23 0.20
N LYS A 163 18.83 -7.79 -1.01
CA LYS A 163 19.63 -7.29 -2.13
C LYS A 163 18.84 -6.18 -2.81
N SER A 164 19.38 -4.96 -2.84
CA SER A 164 18.87 -3.93 -3.75
C SER A 164 18.95 -4.49 -5.16
N VAL A 165 17.80 -4.55 -5.84
CA VAL A 165 17.76 -4.89 -7.27
C VAL A 165 18.08 -3.60 -8.00
N ASP A 166 19.34 -3.18 -7.96
CA ASP A 166 19.78 -2.04 -8.73
C ASP A 166 19.65 -2.39 -10.22
N THR A 167 18.95 -1.52 -10.93
CA THR A 167 18.60 -1.52 -12.35
C THR A 167 19.61 -2.21 -13.26
N VAL A 168 19.09 -2.96 -14.24
CA VAL A 168 19.76 -3.66 -15.34
C VAL A 168 21.17 -3.14 -15.63
N ASN A 169 22.16 -3.79 -15.04
CA ASN A 169 23.53 -3.67 -15.49
C ASN A 169 23.63 -4.40 -16.85
N VAL A 170 23.71 -3.64 -17.93
CA VAL A 170 24.26 -4.12 -19.20
C VAL A 170 25.74 -4.38 -18.96
N THR A 171 26.06 -5.51 -18.34
CA THR A 171 27.43 -6.01 -18.25
C THR A 171 27.66 -6.95 -19.41
N VAL A 172 28.39 -6.47 -20.41
CA VAL A 172 29.04 -7.30 -21.43
C VAL A 172 29.87 -8.35 -20.69
N GLY A 173 29.50 -9.63 -20.87
CA GLY A 173 30.08 -10.74 -20.14
C GLY A 173 31.58 -10.86 -20.36
N ARG A 174 32.35 -11.03 -19.28
CA ARG A 174 33.77 -11.37 -19.33
C ARG A 174 33.92 -12.83 -19.79
N GLN A 175 34.22 -13.02 -21.07
CA GLN A 175 34.54 -14.33 -21.65
C GLN A 175 35.83 -14.87 -21.00
N LYS A 176 35.73 -16.02 -20.31
CA LYS A 176 36.90 -16.79 -19.85
C LYS A 176 37.56 -17.42 -21.08
N LYS A 177 38.80 -17.01 -21.39
CA LYS A 177 39.63 -17.73 -22.35
C LYS A 177 40.10 -19.03 -21.69
N TYR A 178 39.71 -20.16 -22.25
CA TYR A 178 40.34 -21.43 -21.93
C TYR A 178 41.68 -21.49 -22.66
N VAL A 179 42.76 -21.72 -21.91
CA VAL A 179 44.07 -22.05 -22.46
C VAL A 179 44.09 -23.57 -22.62
N THR A 180 44.10 -24.03 -23.87
CA THR A 180 44.39 -25.42 -24.22
C THR A 180 45.91 -25.60 -24.29
N HIS A 181 46.42 -26.60 -23.56
CA HIS A 181 47.80 -27.07 -23.64
C HIS A 181 47.99 -27.99 -24.85
#